data_AF-A0A3L7NVW1-F1
#
_entry.id   AF-A0A3L7NVW1-F1
#
_cell.length_a   1.000
_cell.length_b   1.000
_cell.length_c   1.000
_cell.angle_alpha   90.00
_cell.angle_beta   90.00
_cell.angle_gamma   90.00
#
_symmetry.space_group_name_H-M   'P 1'
#
loop_
_entity.id
_entity.type
_entity.pdbx_description
1 polymer ?
#
loop_
_entity_poly.entity_id
_entity_poly.type
_entity_poly.pdbx_seq_one_letter_code
_entity_poly.pdbx_strand_id
1 'polypeptide(L)'
;MDFHGSCSWTVRGFGNQIPSRLAWAHRHVSYRPNPPAGIIRGQRLPFFRYDTDEDFGFFRGRVMAPPVWIIRSTKERKERCTIWPLRGHPLVRLVGYPFKNPPEVGEATLLWTEGPPLSAADAGRPLLLLDASWRRAQAMRTHFPGLVCRSLGGISTAYPRCSRLGTDPDSGLATVEALYAACRLLGLPTDGLLTHYCQAEAFLRANGWASSP
;
A
#
# COMPACT_ATOMS: atom_id res chain seq x y z
N MET A 1 -41.91 35.46 -16.60
CA MET A 1 -41.20 36.52 -15.88
C MET A 1 -41.14 36.11 -14.42
N ASP A 2 -39.93 35.68 -14.07
CA ASP A 2 -39.23 35.87 -12.79
C ASP A 2 -39.77 35.26 -11.49
N PHE A 3 -39.06 34.21 -11.10
CA PHE A 3 -38.88 33.71 -9.75
C PHE A 3 -38.03 34.69 -8.92
N HIS A 4 -38.58 35.17 -7.80
CA HIS A 4 -37.86 35.61 -6.60
C HIS A 4 -38.73 35.13 -5.42
N GLY A 5 -38.28 34.38 -4.42
CA GLY A 5 -36.98 34.31 -3.78
C GLY A 5 -37.11 34.91 -2.38
N SER A 6 -37.37 34.07 -1.36
CA SER A 6 -37.02 34.34 0.04
C SER A 6 -37.31 33.10 0.91
N CYS A 7 -36.26 32.40 1.35
CA CYS A 7 -36.29 31.45 2.45
C CYS A 7 -35.51 32.08 3.60
N SER A 8 -36.21 32.34 4.71
CA SER A 8 -35.63 32.74 5.99
C SER A 8 -35.81 31.58 6.96
N TRP A 9 -34.72 31.08 7.53
CA TRP A 9 -34.74 30.46 8.86
C TRP A 9 -33.49 30.84 9.65
N THR A 10 -33.77 31.36 10.84
CA THR A 10 -32.87 31.96 11.82
C THR A 10 -32.11 30.88 12.60
N VAL A 11 -30.79 31.04 12.76
CA VAL A 11 -29.97 30.30 13.72
C VAL A 11 -29.94 31.09 15.03
N ARG A 12 -30.54 30.55 16.10
CA ARG A 12 -30.18 30.87 17.49
C ARG A 12 -30.37 29.66 18.37
N GLY A 13 -29.30 29.27 19.06
CA GLY A 13 -29.32 28.21 20.07
C GLY A 13 -27.92 27.87 20.58
N PHE A 14 -27.24 28.84 21.19
CA PHE A 14 -26.11 28.57 22.07
C PHE A 14 -26.65 27.94 23.37
N GLY A 15 -26.22 26.73 23.68
CA GLY A 15 -26.48 26.05 24.95
C GLY A 15 -25.22 25.36 25.43
N ASN A 16 -24.47 26.05 26.30
CA ASN A 16 -23.37 25.48 27.07
C ASN A 16 -23.88 24.34 27.95
N GLN A 17 -23.33 23.14 27.79
CA GLN A 17 -23.21 22.17 28.88
C GLN A 17 -21.99 21.27 28.62
N ILE A 18 -20.93 21.55 29.38
CA ILE A 18 -19.81 20.64 29.60
C ILE A 18 -20.20 19.74 30.77
N PRO A 19 -20.05 18.41 30.65
CA PRO A 19 -19.64 17.59 31.76
C PRO A 19 -18.23 17.07 31.52
N SER A 20 -17.37 17.42 32.47
CA SER A 20 -16.04 16.90 32.72
C SER A 20 -16.05 15.41 33.09
N ARG A 21 -15.00 14.71 32.63
CA ARG A 21 -14.33 13.55 33.25
C ARG A 21 -15.19 12.31 33.58
N LEU A 22 -14.94 11.20 32.89
CA LEU A 22 -14.32 9.98 33.45
C LEU A 22 -14.25 8.83 32.42
N ALA A 23 -13.10 8.15 32.46
CA ALA A 23 -12.87 6.77 32.03
C ALA A 23 -12.97 6.43 30.53
N TRP A 24 -11.86 6.63 29.80
CA TRP A 24 -11.45 5.62 28.82
C TRP A 24 -10.24 4.88 29.37
N ALA A 25 -10.50 3.65 29.77
CA ALA A 25 -9.54 2.74 30.38
C ALA A 25 -8.33 2.54 29.47
N HIS A 26 -7.14 2.77 30.02
CA HIS A 26 -5.91 2.18 29.51
C HIS A 26 -6.06 0.65 29.51
N ARG A 27 -6.44 0.03 28.39
CA ARG A 27 -6.02 -1.34 28.11
C ARG A 27 -4.67 -1.27 27.43
N HIS A 28 -3.63 -1.38 28.24
CA HIS A 28 -2.37 -1.96 27.77
C HIS A 28 -2.67 -3.37 27.25
N VAL A 29 -2.82 -3.51 25.93
CA VAL A 29 -2.67 -4.80 25.28
C VAL A 29 -1.17 -5.06 25.22
N SER A 30 -0.65 -5.64 26.30
CA SER A 30 0.67 -6.25 26.31
C SER A 30 0.62 -7.41 25.30
N TYR A 31 1.24 -7.22 24.14
CA TYR A 31 1.44 -8.30 23.17
C TYR A 31 2.39 -9.33 23.80
N ARG A 32 1.82 -10.40 24.36
CA ARG A 32 2.52 -11.67 24.55
C ARG A 32 2.11 -12.55 23.38
N PRO A 33 3.03 -12.92 22.47
CA PRO A 33 2.71 -13.93 21.47
C PRO A 33 2.38 -15.22 22.23
N ASN A 34 1.13 -15.67 22.13
CA ASN A 34 0.74 -16.99 22.59
C ASN A 34 1.28 -17.97 21.53
N PRO A 35 2.24 -18.86 21.86
CA PRO A 35 2.61 -19.90 20.91
C PRO A 35 1.39 -20.80 20.68
N PRO A 36 1.08 -21.19 19.44
CA PRO A 36 -0.03 -22.09 19.18
C PRO A 36 0.18 -23.39 19.98
N ALA A 37 -0.84 -23.73 20.77
CA ALA A 37 -0.94 -25.02 21.43
C ALA A 37 -0.92 -26.13 20.36
N GLY A 38 -0.02 -27.10 20.52
CA GLY A 38 0.02 -28.30 19.67
C GLY A 38 1.28 -28.43 18.81
N ILE A 39 2.44 -28.61 19.44
CA ILE A 39 3.58 -29.26 18.78
C ILE A 39 3.26 -30.77 18.75
N ILE A 40 2.63 -31.25 17.67
CA ILE A 40 2.69 -32.66 17.33
C ILE A 40 4.03 -32.88 16.61
N ARG A 41 4.97 -33.53 17.29
CA ARG A 41 6.23 -33.99 16.69
C ARG A 41 5.91 -34.87 15.47
N GLY A 42 6.38 -34.48 14.29
CA GLY A 42 6.51 -35.39 13.15
C GLY A 42 5.75 -35.05 11.87
N GLN A 43 4.96 -33.97 11.80
CA GLN A 43 4.36 -33.56 10.52
C GLN A 43 5.17 -32.45 9.87
N ARG A 44 5.88 -32.84 8.81
CA ARG A 44 6.51 -31.97 7.82
C ARG A 44 5.39 -31.09 7.25
N LEU A 45 5.41 -29.79 7.55
CA LEU A 45 4.53 -28.82 6.88
C LEU A 45 4.65 -29.04 5.37
N PRO A 46 3.55 -29.02 4.60
CA PRO A 46 3.64 -29.11 3.16
C PRO A 46 4.48 -27.92 2.71
N PHE A 47 5.71 -28.24 2.31
CA PHE A 47 6.55 -27.37 1.52
C PHE A 47 5.69 -27.06 0.31
N PHE A 48 5.17 -25.84 0.21
CA PHE A 48 4.51 -25.37 -1.01
C PHE A 48 5.56 -25.44 -2.11
N ARG A 49 5.60 -26.58 -2.81
CA ARG A 49 6.18 -26.69 -4.13
C ARG A 49 5.27 -25.84 -4.99
N TYR A 50 5.71 -24.63 -5.29
CA TYR A 50 5.30 -24.01 -6.53
C TYR A 50 5.86 -24.91 -7.63
N ASP A 51 4.99 -25.56 -8.40
CA ASP A 51 5.37 -26.13 -9.68
C ASP A 51 5.93 -24.99 -10.52
N THR A 52 7.25 -24.99 -10.70
CA THR A 52 8.00 -23.96 -11.44
C THR A 52 8.09 -24.26 -12.94
N ASP A 53 7.30 -25.20 -13.42
CA ASP A 53 7.17 -25.56 -14.82
C ASP A 53 5.67 -25.89 -14.92
N GLU A 54 4.79 -25.02 -15.41
CA GLU A 54 4.51 -24.80 -16.83
C GLU A 54 3.88 -23.38 -17.01
N ASP A 55 4.16 -22.72 -18.14
CA ASP A 55 3.59 -21.43 -18.61
C ASP A 55 4.28 -20.08 -18.26
N PHE A 56 5.47 -20.07 -17.64
CA PHE A 56 6.40 -18.94 -17.82
C PHE A 56 7.55 -19.39 -18.71
N GLY A 57 7.32 -19.34 -20.02
CA GLY A 57 8.30 -19.69 -21.04
C GLY A 57 9.69 -19.10 -20.77
N PHE A 58 10.65 -20.00 -20.55
CA PHE A 58 12.05 -19.86 -20.92
C PHE A 58 12.86 -18.70 -20.29
N PHE A 59 13.13 -18.76 -18.98
CA PHE A 59 14.29 -18.06 -18.40
C PHE A 59 15.13 -18.97 -17.50
N ARG A 60 16.02 -19.75 -18.12
CA ARG A 60 17.15 -20.39 -17.42
C ARG A 60 18.05 -19.31 -16.79
N GLY A 61 18.17 -19.33 -15.46
CA GLY A 61 19.41 -18.95 -14.76
C GLY A 61 19.70 -17.46 -14.52
N ARG A 62 18.73 -16.55 -14.62
CA ARG A 62 18.89 -15.19 -14.05
C ARG A 62 18.46 -15.22 -12.59
N VAL A 63 19.31 -14.77 -11.67
CA VAL A 63 18.83 -14.19 -10.41
C VAL A 63 17.99 -12.99 -10.85
N MET A 64 16.68 -13.20 -11.01
CA MET A 64 15.78 -12.16 -11.48
C MET A 64 15.81 -11.05 -10.42
N ALA A 65 16.17 -9.84 -10.85
CA ALA A 65 16.00 -8.67 -10.00
C ALA A 65 14.56 -8.67 -9.47
N PRO A 66 14.33 -8.28 -8.20
CA PRO A 66 13.00 -8.32 -7.62
C PRO A 66 12.07 -7.46 -8.49
N PRO A 67 10.88 -7.97 -8.87
CA PRO A 67 9.98 -7.26 -9.75
C PRO A 67 9.42 -5.99 -9.09
N VAL A 68 9.50 -5.86 -7.76
CA VAL A 68 9.04 -4.67 -7.03
C VAL A 68 10.09 -4.20 -6.02
N TRP A 69 10.47 -2.94 -6.13
CA TRP A 69 11.24 -2.19 -5.15
C TRP A 69 10.32 -1.25 -4.36
N ILE A 70 10.45 -1.27 -3.04
CA ILE A 70 9.78 -0.29 -2.17
C ILE A 70 10.83 0.41 -1.33
N ILE A 71 10.96 1.72 -1.50
CA ILE A 71 11.83 2.55 -0.67
C ILE A 71 10.97 3.15 0.43
N ARG A 72 11.23 2.78 1.67
CA ARG A 72 10.46 3.19 2.84
C ARG A 72 11.20 4.20 3.70
N SER A 73 10.53 5.29 4.06
CA SER A 73 11.06 6.23 5.03
C SER A 73 11.17 5.60 6.42
N THR A 74 12.37 5.62 7.02
CA THR A 74 12.59 5.18 8.41
C THR A 74 11.87 6.06 9.43
N LYS A 75 11.56 7.30 9.05
CA LYS A 75 10.80 8.27 9.86
C LYS A 75 9.29 8.01 9.86
N GLU A 76 8.84 6.94 9.20
CA GLU A 76 7.46 6.47 9.25
C GLU A 76 7.27 5.46 10.38
N ARG A 77 6.15 5.57 11.11
CA ARG A 77 5.84 4.64 12.21
C ARG A 77 5.60 3.25 11.64
N LYS A 78 6.34 2.26 12.12
CA LYS A 78 6.25 0.87 11.63
C LYS A 78 4.85 0.31 11.86
N GLU A 79 4.19 0.73 12.93
CA GLU A 79 2.88 0.27 13.38
C GLU A 79 1.73 0.76 12.48
N ARG A 80 1.99 1.74 11.61
CA ARG A 80 1.02 2.27 10.63
C ARG A 80 1.40 1.94 9.19
N CYS A 81 2.57 1.33 8.98
CA CYS A 81 3.09 1.03 7.66
C CYS A 81 2.48 -0.29 7.17
N THR A 82 1.56 -0.19 6.22
CA THR A 82 0.88 -1.34 5.61
C THR A 82 1.82 -2.26 4.82
N ILE A 83 3.03 -1.79 4.50
CA ILE A 83 4.07 -2.52 3.77
C ILE A 83 5.01 -3.31 4.70
N TRP A 84 5.14 -2.94 5.98
CA TRP A 84 6.10 -3.60 6.88
C TRP A 84 5.91 -5.12 7.03
N PRO A 85 4.69 -5.68 6.96
CA PRO A 85 4.48 -7.13 6.90
C PRO A 85 5.10 -7.82 5.68
N LEU A 86 5.33 -7.12 4.57
CA LEU A 86 5.81 -7.68 3.30
C LEU A 86 7.33 -7.86 3.21
N ARG A 87 8.08 -7.66 4.29
CA ARG A 87 9.56 -7.72 4.30
C ARG A 87 10.18 -9.06 3.87
N GLY A 88 9.41 -10.14 3.94
CA GLY A 88 9.83 -11.47 3.49
C GLY A 88 9.12 -11.92 2.21
N HIS A 89 8.31 -11.07 1.59
CA HIS A 89 7.54 -11.43 0.41
C HIS A 89 8.48 -11.56 -0.81
N PRO A 90 8.45 -12.67 -1.57
CA PRO A 90 9.41 -12.93 -2.64
C PRO A 90 9.33 -11.90 -3.78
N LEU A 91 8.16 -11.31 -4.01
CA LEU A 91 7.95 -10.26 -5.01
C LEU A 91 8.61 -8.91 -4.63
N VAL A 92 8.81 -8.65 -3.33
CA VAL A 92 9.06 -7.31 -2.80
C VAL A 92 10.46 -7.19 -2.21
N ARG A 93 11.21 -6.18 -2.68
CA ARG A 93 12.45 -5.73 -2.07
C ARG A 93 12.24 -4.41 -1.33
N LEU A 94 12.16 -4.49 0.00
CA LEU A 94 12.02 -3.31 0.86
C LEU A 94 13.40 -2.74 1.25
N VAL A 95 13.60 -1.44 0.99
CA VAL A 95 14.83 -0.70 1.33
C VAL A 95 14.49 0.51 2.21
N GLY A 96 15.31 0.77 3.22
CA GLY A 96 15.12 1.92 4.12
C GLY A 96 15.74 3.22 3.58
N TYR A 97 15.06 4.35 3.80
CA TYR A 97 15.54 5.71 3.54
C TYR A 97 15.65 6.51 4.86
N PRO A 98 16.71 7.31 5.07
CA PRO A 98 17.79 7.63 4.14
C PRO A 98 18.78 6.47 3.97
N PHE A 99 19.36 6.37 2.78
CA PHE A 99 20.46 5.47 2.47
C PHE A 99 21.74 6.27 2.24
N LYS A 100 22.91 5.65 2.47
CA LYS A 100 24.21 6.25 2.10
C LYS A 100 24.41 6.24 0.58
N ASN A 101 24.11 5.10 -0.03
CA ASN A 101 24.15 4.89 -1.47
C ASN A 101 22.74 4.45 -1.94
N PRO A 102 22.14 5.10 -2.96
CA PRO A 102 20.87 4.65 -3.53
C PRO A 102 20.97 3.23 -4.08
N PRO A 103 19.92 2.39 -3.94
CA PRO A 103 19.90 1.09 -4.60
C PRO A 103 19.80 1.24 -6.11
N GLU A 104 20.51 0.39 -6.85
CA GLU A 104 20.37 0.29 -8.30
C GLU A 104 19.10 -0.48 -8.63
N VAL A 105 18.06 0.25 -9.03
CA VAL A 105 16.74 -0.32 -9.38
C VAL A 105 16.59 -0.63 -10.87
N GLY A 106 17.59 -0.28 -11.68
CA GLY A 106 17.57 -0.43 -13.14
C GLY A 106 16.54 0.47 -13.82
N GLU A 107 16.07 0.06 -15.01
CA GLU A 107 15.05 0.78 -15.79
C GLU A 107 13.62 0.56 -15.25
N ALA A 108 13.42 0.87 -13.97
CA ALA A 108 12.16 0.69 -13.29
C ALA A 108 11.07 1.69 -13.72
N THR A 109 9.82 1.26 -13.60
CA THR A 109 8.63 2.12 -13.64
C THR A 109 8.34 2.63 -12.23
N LEU A 110 8.38 3.95 -12.04
CA LEU A 110 8.01 4.61 -10.79
C LEU A 110 6.50 4.81 -10.74
N LEU A 111 5.84 4.26 -9.71
CA LEU A 111 4.46 4.61 -9.42
C LEU A 111 4.41 6.02 -8.82
N TRP A 112 3.73 6.92 -9.51
CA TRP A 112 3.64 8.33 -9.16
C TRP A 112 2.27 8.88 -9.53
N THR A 113 1.80 9.89 -8.80
CA THR A 113 0.45 10.46 -9.03
C THR A 113 0.32 11.15 -10.38
N GLU A 114 1.44 11.63 -10.93
CA GLU A 114 1.53 12.28 -12.23
C GLU A 114 2.13 11.32 -13.26
N GLY A 115 1.54 11.29 -14.45
CA GLY A 115 1.99 10.47 -15.58
C GLY A 115 0.85 9.70 -16.23
N PRO A 116 1.08 9.11 -17.42
CA PRO A 116 0.11 8.25 -18.07
C PRO A 116 -0.34 7.10 -17.15
N PRO A 117 -1.58 6.62 -17.27
CA PRO A 117 -2.04 5.46 -16.54
C PRO A 117 -1.12 4.25 -16.77
N LEU A 118 -0.82 3.52 -15.69
CA LEU A 118 -0.15 2.23 -15.77
C LEU A 118 -0.99 1.26 -16.59
N SER A 119 -0.35 0.50 -17.49
CA SER A 119 -1.03 -0.47 -18.34
C SER A 119 -0.22 -1.76 -18.48
N ALA A 120 -0.81 -2.78 -19.08
CA ALA A 120 -0.13 -4.05 -19.39
C ALA A 120 1.12 -3.87 -20.27
N ALA A 121 1.21 -2.76 -21.04
CA ALA A 121 2.40 -2.45 -21.85
C ALA A 121 3.63 -2.12 -21.01
N ASP A 122 3.46 -1.83 -19.71
CA ASP A 122 4.56 -1.56 -18.77
C ASP A 122 5.08 -2.86 -18.10
N ALA A 123 4.53 -4.03 -18.45
CA ALA A 123 4.93 -5.31 -17.90
C ALA A 123 6.39 -5.68 -18.24
N GLY A 124 7.00 -6.54 -17.42
CA GLY A 124 8.39 -6.97 -17.59
C GLY A 124 9.45 -5.98 -17.08
N ARG A 125 9.05 -4.76 -16.69
CA ARG A 125 9.92 -3.78 -16.02
C ARG A 125 9.75 -3.85 -14.51
N PRO A 126 10.82 -3.68 -13.71
CA PRO A 126 10.69 -3.56 -12.26
C PRO A 126 9.79 -2.37 -11.89
N LEU A 127 9.00 -2.52 -10.84
CA LEU A 127 8.24 -1.44 -10.22
C LEU A 127 9.04 -0.78 -9.10
N LEU A 128 8.90 0.54 -8.96
CA LEU A 128 9.41 1.31 -7.83
C LEU A 128 8.27 2.05 -7.13
N LEU A 129 8.16 1.87 -5.82
CA LEU A 129 7.25 2.60 -4.93
C LEU A 129 8.05 3.36 -3.86
N LEU A 130 7.56 4.55 -3.49
CA LEU A 130 8.14 5.38 -2.42
C LEU A 130 7.13 5.46 -1.26
N ASP A 131 7.42 4.76 -0.16
CA ASP A 131 6.60 4.71 1.05
C ASP A 131 7.02 5.81 2.03
N ALA A 132 6.38 6.96 1.92
CA ALA A 132 6.59 8.11 2.79
C ALA A 132 5.44 9.13 2.69
N SER A 133 5.36 10.07 3.64
CA SER A 133 4.58 11.31 3.46
C SER A 133 4.94 12.02 2.14
N TRP A 134 3.99 12.66 1.47
CA TRP A 134 4.18 13.26 0.14
C TRP A 134 5.45 14.12 0.00
N ARG A 135 5.66 15.07 0.93
CA ARG A 135 6.87 15.93 0.95
C ARG A 135 8.17 15.12 1.00
N ARG A 136 8.20 13.99 1.70
CA ARG A 136 9.37 13.11 1.77
C ARG A 136 9.49 12.24 0.52
N ALA A 137 8.37 11.75 -0.03
CA ALA A 137 8.38 11.00 -1.28
C ALA A 137 8.96 11.84 -2.43
N GLN A 138 8.63 13.13 -2.49
CA GLN A 138 9.25 14.08 -3.43
C GLN A 138 10.76 14.18 -3.26
N ALA A 139 11.24 14.28 -2.01
CA ALA A 139 12.67 14.29 -1.72
C ALA A 139 13.36 12.94 -2.03
N MET A 140 12.65 11.82 -1.87
CA MET A 140 13.17 10.49 -2.22
C MET A 140 13.27 10.29 -3.73
N ARG A 141 12.32 10.83 -4.50
CA ARG A 141 12.27 10.76 -5.96
C ARG A 141 13.52 11.34 -6.62
N THR A 142 14.17 12.34 -6.03
CA THR A 142 15.38 12.97 -6.58
C THR A 142 16.56 11.99 -6.71
N HIS A 143 16.56 10.89 -5.95
CA HIS A 143 17.57 9.84 -6.04
C HIS A 143 17.37 8.88 -7.22
N PHE A 144 16.25 8.99 -7.95
CA PHE A 144 15.89 8.11 -9.06
C PHE A 144 15.54 8.93 -10.31
N PRO A 145 16.48 9.72 -10.85
CA PRO A 145 16.25 10.53 -12.04
C PRO A 145 16.02 9.66 -13.26
N GLY A 146 15.19 10.14 -14.20
CA GLY A 146 14.99 9.48 -15.50
C GLY A 146 14.06 8.27 -15.51
N LEU A 147 13.53 7.83 -14.35
CA LEU A 147 12.55 6.74 -14.32
C LEU A 147 11.22 7.16 -14.97
N VAL A 148 10.63 6.21 -15.70
CA VAL A 148 9.31 6.40 -16.31
C VAL A 148 8.25 6.40 -15.21
N CYS A 149 7.44 7.45 -15.18
CA CYS A 149 6.37 7.60 -14.20
C CYS A 149 5.04 7.08 -14.76
N ARG A 150 4.28 6.37 -13.91
CA ARG A 150 2.93 5.88 -14.22
C ARG A 150 1.99 6.10 -13.05
N SER A 151 0.75 6.46 -13.37
CA SER A 151 -0.31 6.70 -12.40
C SER A 151 -1.27 5.51 -12.29
N LEU A 152 -1.96 5.41 -11.14
CA LEU A 152 -2.97 4.38 -10.86
C LEU A 152 -4.39 4.99 -10.86
N GLY A 153 -4.70 5.76 -11.90
CA GLY A 153 -5.99 6.42 -12.04
C GLY A 153 -7.18 5.44 -12.04
N GLY A 154 -8.32 5.87 -11.51
CA GLY A 154 -9.56 5.09 -11.50
C GLY A 154 -9.66 4.03 -10.40
N ILE A 155 -8.66 3.91 -9.53
CA ILE A 155 -8.68 2.96 -8.41
C ILE A 155 -9.13 3.68 -7.12
N SER A 156 -10.09 3.08 -6.43
CA SER A 156 -10.66 3.59 -5.19
C SER A 156 -9.91 3.02 -3.99
N THR A 157 -9.44 3.89 -3.09
CA THR A 157 -8.84 3.47 -1.80
C THR A 157 -9.94 3.03 -0.82
N ALA A 158 -9.66 2.02 0.00
CA ALA A 158 -10.45 1.72 1.20
C ALA A 158 -9.74 2.14 2.49
N TYR A 159 -8.54 2.70 2.37
CA TYR A 159 -7.79 3.17 3.52
C TYR A 159 -8.46 4.40 4.14
N PRO A 160 -8.82 4.39 5.43
CA PRO A 160 -9.47 5.52 6.07
C PRO A 160 -8.49 6.69 6.18
N ARG A 161 -8.57 7.64 5.24
CA ARG A 161 -7.74 8.85 5.29
C ARG A 161 -8.36 9.87 6.24
N CYS A 162 -7.74 10.04 7.39
CA CYS A 162 -7.91 11.23 8.23
C CYS A 162 -6.64 12.08 8.14
N SER A 163 -6.43 12.77 7.01
CA SER A 163 -5.36 13.78 6.95
C SER A 163 -5.88 15.04 7.62
N ARG A 164 -5.24 15.45 8.73
CA ARG A 164 -5.62 16.66 9.48
C ARG A 164 -5.22 17.96 8.76
N LEU A 165 -4.49 17.85 7.65
CA LEU A 165 -3.85 18.97 6.93
C LEU A 165 -4.28 19.08 5.46
N GLY A 166 -5.07 18.14 4.92
CA GLY A 166 -5.61 18.23 3.55
C GLY A 166 -4.57 18.22 2.42
N THR A 167 -3.31 17.88 2.70
CA THR A 167 -2.21 17.97 1.72
C THR A 167 -2.02 16.72 0.86
N ASP A 168 -2.80 15.67 1.12
CA ASP A 168 -2.65 14.42 0.39
C ASP A 168 -3.48 14.47 -0.89
N PRO A 169 -2.98 13.98 -2.04
CA PRO A 169 -3.72 14.01 -3.30
C PRO A 169 -5.04 13.23 -3.14
N ASP A 170 -6.14 13.71 -3.72
CA ASP A 170 -7.47 13.08 -3.59
C ASP A 170 -7.49 11.59 -3.97
N SER A 171 -6.60 11.18 -4.88
CA SER A 171 -6.40 9.81 -5.37
C SER A 171 -5.34 8.99 -4.59
N GLY A 172 -4.91 9.43 -3.41
CA GLY A 172 -3.83 8.77 -2.68
C GLY A 172 -4.22 7.41 -2.10
N LEU A 173 -3.82 6.34 -2.78
CA LEU A 173 -3.86 4.97 -2.31
C LEU A 173 -2.89 4.76 -1.14
N ALA A 174 -3.21 3.85 -0.22
CA ALA A 174 -2.17 3.31 0.67
C ALA A 174 -1.12 2.58 -0.17
N THR A 175 0.15 2.56 0.27
CA THR A 175 1.24 1.93 -0.51
C THR A 175 0.94 0.45 -0.84
N VAL A 176 0.29 -0.29 0.07
CA VAL A 176 -0.12 -1.68 -0.17
C VAL A 176 -1.23 -1.81 -1.23
N GLU A 177 -2.16 -0.85 -1.27
CA GLU A 177 -3.22 -0.79 -2.29
C GLU A 177 -2.63 -0.46 -3.67
N ALA A 178 -1.71 0.50 -3.71
CA ALA A 178 -0.97 0.85 -4.92
C ALA A 178 -0.16 -0.35 -5.43
N LEU A 179 0.54 -1.06 -4.53
CA LEU A 179 1.27 -2.28 -4.87
C LEU A 179 0.34 -3.34 -5.48
N TYR A 180 -0.76 -3.65 -4.81
CA TYR A 180 -1.70 -4.68 -5.28
C TYR A 180 -2.29 -4.31 -6.64
N ALA A 181 -2.76 -3.07 -6.80
CA ALA A 181 -3.35 -2.61 -8.04
C ALA A 181 -2.35 -2.65 -9.21
N ALA A 182 -1.10 -2.21 -8.98
CA ALA A 182 -0.07 -2.27 -9.99
C ALA A 182 0.28 -3.71 -10.38
N CYS A 183 0.42 -4.62 -9.41
CA CYS A 183 0.66 -6.03 -9.68
C CYS A 183 -0.47 -6.63 -10.52
N ARG A 184 -1.72 -6.31 -10.19
CA ARG A 184 -2.91 -6.71 -10.96
C ARG A 184 -2.94 -6.20 -12.39
N LEU A 185 -2.55 -4.94 -12.63
CA LEU A 185 -2.51 -4.36 -13.98
C LEU A 185 -1.38 -4.94 -14.84
N LEU A 186 -0.28 -5.37 -14.21
CA LEU A 186 0.90 -5.92 -14.88
C LEU A 186 0.90 -7.45 -14.98
N GLY A 187 -0.11 -8.13 -14.43
CA GLY A 187 -0.17 -9.60 -14.39
C GLY A 187 0.86 -10.23 -13.45
N LEU A 188 1.33 -9.51 -12.42
CA LEU A 188 2.21 -10.05 -11.39
C LEU A 188 1.41 -10.80 -10.31
N PRO A 189 2.00 -11.80 -9.64
CA PRO A 189 1.36 -12.50 -8.52
C PRO A 189 0.93 -11.54 -7.42
N THR A 190 -0.29 -11.73 -6.92
CA THR A 190 -0.88 -10.90 -5.86
C THR A 190 -1.15 -11.66 -4.55
N ASP A 191 -0.86 -12.97 -4.55
CA ASP A 191 -0.99 -13.84 -3.39
C ASP A 191 -0.22 -13.29 -2.20
N GLY A 192 -0.85 -13.27 -1.03
CA GLY A 192 -0.18 -12.81 0.19
C GLY A 192 -0.03 -11.29 0.36
N LEU A 193 -0.20 -10.49 -0.70
CA LEU A 193 0.06 -9.04 -0.63
C LEU A 193 -0.90 -8.30 0.32
N LEU A 194 -2.15 -8.76 0.41
CA LEU A 194 -3.18 -8.14 1.24
C LEU A 194 -3.48 -8.90 2.54
N THR A 195 -2.78 -10.01 2.83
CA THR A 195 -3.10 -10.91 3.97
C THR A 195 -3.13 -10.21 5.32
N HIS A 196 -2.30 -9.18 5.50
CA HIS A 196 -2.22 -8.42 6.76
C HIS A 196 -2.89 -7.04 6.68
N TYR A 197 -3.62 -6.75 5.60
CA TYR A 197 -4.29 -5.48 5.39
C TYR A 197 -5.76 -5.56 5.81
N CYS A 198 -6.12 -4.93 6.93
CA CYS A 198 -7.47 -5.06 7.48
C CYS A 198 -8.59 -4.43 6.61
N GLN A 199 -8.25 -3.55 5.66
CA GLN A 199 -9.19 -3.01 4.68
C GLN A 199 -9.18 -3.78 3.34
N ALA A 200 -8.51 -4.93 3.25
CA ALA A 200 -8.37 -5.70 2.01
C ALA A 200 -9.72 -5.97 1.32
N GLU A 201 -10.69 -6.53 2.03
CA GLU A 201 -11.99 -6.85 1.44
C GLU A 201 -12.75 -5.62 0.95
N ALA A 202 -12.69 -4.52 1.71
CA ALA A 202 -13.33 -3.26 1.33
C ALA A 202 -12.67 -2.67 0.08
N PHE A 203 -11.34 -2.73 -0.01
CA PHE A 203 -10.56 -2.29 -1.15
C PHE A 203 -10.90 -3.09 -2.41
N LEU A 204 -10.90 -4.41 -2.31
CA LEU A 204 -11.23 -5.30 -3.43
C LEU A 204 -12.67 -5.05 -3.92
N ARG A 205 -13.63 -4.95 -3.00
CA ARG A 205 -15.03 -4.67 -3.31
C ARG A 205 -15.23 -3.32 -4.00
N ALA A 206 -14.58 -2.27 -3.50
CA ALA A 206 -14.68 -0.92 -4.08
C ALA A 206 -14.17 -0.85 -5.52
N ASN A 207 -13.28 -1.77 -5.92
CA ASN A 207 -12.73 -1.84 -7.27
C ASN A 207 -13.30 -2.99 -8.12
N GLY A 208 -14.35 -3.67 -7.64
CA GLY A 208 -14.96 -4.79 -8.35
C GLY A 208 -14.03 -6.00 -8.54
N TRP A 209 -13.06 -6.18 -7.65
CA TRP A 209 -12.09 -7.27 -7.71
C TRP A 209 -12.49 -8.41 -6.79
N ALA A 210 -12.36 -9.64 -7.29
CA ALA A 210 -12.51 -10.83 -6.46
C ALA A 210 -11.37 -10.93 -5.45
N SER A 211 -11.68 -11.44 -4.26
CA SER A 211 -10.67 -11.91 -3.32
C SER A 211 -10.01 -13.16 -3.91
N SER A 212 -8.70 -13.10 -4.17
CA SER A 212 -7.96 -14.34 -4.41
C SER A 212 -8.09 -15.22 -3.15
N PRO A 213 -8.39 -16.53 -3.32
CA PRO A 213 -8.48 -17.48 -2.22
C PRO A 213 -7.17 -17.63 -1.45
#